data_AF-A0A924WR89-F1
#
_entry.id   AF-A0A924WR89-F1
#
_cell.length_a   1.000
_cell.length_b   1.000
_cell.length_c   1.000
_cell.angle_alpha   90.00
_cell.angle_beta   90.00
_cell.angle_gamma   90.00
#
_symmetry.space_group_name_H-M   'P 1'
#
loop_
_entity.id
_entity.type
_entity.pdbx_description
1 polymer ?
#
loop_
_entity_poly.entity_id
_entity_poly.type
_entity_poly.pdbx_seq_one_letter_code
_entity_poly.pdbx_strand_id
1 'polypeptide(L)' 'MEVQPLFSIAGEAALVEVIARRPLLAFDFDGTLAPIVPDRAAAVMTPTTASLLARVAELYPCAVISG' A
#
# COMPACT_ATOMS: atom_id res chain seq x y z
N MET A 1 5.41 -1.97 -23.54
CA MET A 1 4.62 -1.06 -22.70
C MET A 1 5.58 -0.09 -22.06
N GLU A 2 5.41 1.19 -22.29
CA GLU A 2 6.16 2.23 -21.59
C GLU A 2 5.59 2.32 -20.16
N VAL A 3 6.45 2.23 -19.14
CA VAL A 3 6.02 2.28 -17.74
C VAL A 3 5.98 3.75 -17.33
N GLN A 4 4.79 4.24 -17.00
CA GLN A 4 4.62 5.62 -16.54
C GLN A 4 4.95 5.72 -15.04
N PRO A 5 5.77 6.69 -14.62
CA PRO A 5 6.06 6.89 -13.19
C PRO A 5 4.78 7.21 -12.40
N LEU A 6 4.60 6.55 -11.26
CA LEU A 6 3.39 6.68 -10.44
C LEU A 6 3.15 8.13 -9.98
N PHE A 7 4.21 8.84 -9.57
CA PHE A 7 4.14 10.23 -9.08
C PHE A 7 4.32 11.28 -10.20
N SER A 8 4.02 10.92 -11.45
CA SER A 8 3.89 11.88 -12.54
C SER A 8 2.43 12.36 -12.65
N ILE A 9 2.18 13.48 -13.32
CA ILE A 9 0.81 13.99 -13.56
C ILE A 9 -0.09 12.89 -14.16
N ALA A 10 0.43 12.16 -15.14
CA ALA A 10 -0.33 11.09 -15.79
C ALA A 10 -0.51 9.86 -14.89
N GLY A 11 0.49 9.51 -14.08
CA GLY A 11 0.42 8.42 -13.11
C GLY A 11 -0.59 8.69 -11.99
N GLU A 12 -0.60 9.92 -11.46
CA GLU A 12 -1.56 10.36 -10.46
C GLU A 12 -2.99 10.38 -11.00
N ALA A 13 -3.17 10.88 -12.23
CA ALA A 13 -4.48 10.85 -12.90
C ALA A 13 -5.01 9.42 -13.06
N ALA A 14 -4.16 8.50 -13.52
CA ALA A 14 -4.53 7.09 -13.65
C ALA A 14 -4.82 6.44 -12.28
N LEU A 15 -4.07 6.79 -11.23
CA LEU A 15 -4.33 6.30 -9.88
C LEU A 15 -5.69 6.80 -9.37
N VAL A 16 -6.02 8.08 -9.57
CA VAL A 16 -7.34 8.64 -9.21
C VAL A 16 -8.47 7.89 -9.90
N GLU A 17 -8.34 7.62 -11.20
CA GLU A 17 -9.33 6.85 -11.97
C GLU A 17 -9.52 5.43 -11.41
N VAL A 18 -8.42 4.74 -11.07
CA VAL A 18 -8.48 3.39 -10.49
C VAL A 18 -9.18 3.42 -9.13
N ILE A 19 -8.79 4.35 -8.26
CA ILE A 19 -9.30 4.45 -6.89
C ILE A 19 -10.79 4.83 -6.87
N ALA A 20 -11.24 5.68 -7.81
CA ALA A 20 -12.66 6.03 -7.95
C ALA A 20 -13.56 4.82 -8.22
N ARG A 21 -13.03 3.72 -8.75
CA ARG A 21 -13.77 2.46 -8.99
C ARG A 21 -13.90 1.58 -7.75
N ARG A 22 -13.45 2.06 -6.59
CA ARG A 22 -13.46 1.36 -5.29
C ARG A 22 -12.87 -0.06 -5.37
N PRO A 23 -11.60 -0.20 -5.78
CA PRO A 23 -10.96 -1.49 -5.88
C PRO A 23 -10.72 -2.10 -4.49
N LEU A 24 -10.42 -3.39 -4.46
CA LEU A 24 -9.72 -4.00 -3.33
C LEU A 24 -8.25 -3.59 -3.40
N LEU A 25 -7.71 -3.10 -2.28
CA LEU A 25 -6.29 -2.74 -2.17
C LEU A 25 -5.54 -3.86 -1.46
N ALA A 26 -4.61 -4.49 -2.18
CA ALA A 26 -3.75 -5.52 -1.63
C ALA A 26 -2.37 -4.94 -1.30
N PHE A 27 -1.88 -5.20 -0.10
CA PHE A 27 -0.58 -4.76 0.38
C PHE A 27 0.29 -5.96 0.72
N ASP A 28 1.54 -5.93 0.28
CA ASP A 28 2.58 -6.79 0.83
C ASP A 28 2.94 -6.33 2.27
N PHE A 29 3.58 -7.19 3.07
CA PHE A 29 3.97 -6.86 4.45
C PHE A 29 5.43 -6.45 4.59
N ASP A 30 6.38 -7.35 4.35
CA ASP A 30 7.81 -7.13 4.62
C ASP A 30 8.46 -6.20 3.59
N GLY A 31 8.92 -5.03 4.05
CA GLY A 31 9.46 -3.98 3.19
C GLY A 31 8.41 -3.08 2.56
N THR A 32 7.12 -3.37 2.77
CA THR A 32 5.99 -2.55 2.33
C THR A 32 5.28 -1.89 3.51
N LEU A 33 4.68 -2.67 4.40
CA LEU A 33 3.98 -2.17 5.59
C LEU A 33 4.88 -2.17 6.84
N ALA A 34 5.82 -3.11 6.92
CA ALA A 34 6.84 -3.18 7.95
C ALA A 34 8.24 -2.97 7.32
N PRO A 35 9.21 -2.34 8.01
CA PRO A 35 10.58 -2.25 7.51
C PRO A 35 11.22 -3.63 7.33
N ILE A 36 12.12 -3.77 6.34
CA ILE A 36 12.94 -4.98 6.21
C ILE A 36 13.91 -5.04 7.39
N VAL A 37 13.83 -6.13 8.15
CA VAL A 37 14.64 -6.37 9.35
C VAL A 37 15.35 -7.73 9.25
N PRO A 38 16.53 -7.90 9.90
CA PRO A 38 17.24 -9.18 9.89
C PRO A 38 16.50 -10.31 10.63
N ASP A 39 15.82 -9.97 11.72
CA ASP A 39 14.96 -10.89 12.47
C ASP A 39 13.51 -10.74 12.01
N ARG A 40 12.95 -11.77 11.36
CA ARG A 40 11.56 -11.78 10.89
C ARG A 40 10.55 -11.53 12.00
N ALA A 41 10.81 -11.97 13.23
CA ALA A 41 9.87 -11.76 14.34
C ALA A 41 9.80 -10.28 14.77
N ALA A 42 10.80 -9.48 14.40
CA ALA A 42 10.84 -8.05 14.66
C ALA A 42 10.18 -7.20 13.55
N ALA A 43 9.64 -7.82 12.48
CA ALA A 43 8.98 -7.12 11.41
C ALA A 43 7.62 -6.59 11.88
N VAL A 44 7.60 -5.35 12.36
CA VAL A 44 6.40 -4.66 12.83
C VAL A 44 6.18 -3.37 12.05
N MET A 45 4.92 -3.05 11.78
CA MET A 45 4.57 -1.76 11.21
C MET A 45 5.00 -0.64 12.16
N THR A 46 5.50 0.46 11.61
CA THR A 46 5.68 1.68 12.41
C THR A 46 4.30 2.20 12.86
N PRO A 47 4.21 2.94 13.98
CA PRO A 47 2.93 3.54 14.40
C PRO A 47 2.30 4.41 13.30
N THR A 48 3.12 5.12 12.54
CA THR A 48 2.67 5.94 11.40
C THR A 48 2.07 5.07 10.30
N THR A 49 2.75 4.00 9.88
CA THR A 49 2.25 3.11 8.82
C THR A 49 0.96 2.42 9.25
N ALA A 50 0.87 1.95 10.49
CA ALA A 50 -0.34 1.34 11.04
C ALA A 50 -1.54 2.31 11.02
N SER A 51 -1.32 3.57 11.43
CA SER A 51 -2.34 4.62 11.40
C SER A 51 -2.81 4.94 9.98
N LEU A 52 -1.88 5.01 9.02
CA LEU A 52 -2.22 5.24 7.61
C LEU A 52 -3.00 4.07 7.01
N LEU A 53 -2.57 2.82 7.27
CA LEU A 53 -3.27 1.64 6.78
C LEU A 53 -4.69 1.55 7.34
N ALA A 54 -4.89 1.87 8.63
CA ALA A 54 -6.21 1.92 9.23
C ALA A 54 -7.14 2.91 8.50
N ARG A 55 -6.66 4.12 8.23
CA ARG A 55 -7.42 5.14 7.47
C ARG A 55 -7.76 4.69 6.05
N VAL A 56 -6.88 3.95 5.39
CA VAL A 56 -7.16 3.41 4.05
C VAL A 56 -8.20 2.28 4.13
N ALA A 57 -8.10 1.41 5.12
CA ALA A 57 -9.04 0.30 5.35
C ALA A 57 -10.46 0.76 5.74
N GLU A 58 -10.60 1.96 6.30
CA GLU A 58 -11.92 2.59 6.52
C GLU A 58 -12.60 3.01 5.19
N LEU A 59 -11.83 3.24 4.13
CA LEU A 59 -12.32 3.77 2.85
C LEU A 59 -12.47 2.67 1.78
N TYR A 60 -11.57 1.68 1.80
CA TYR A 60 -11.47 0.61 0.80
C TYR A 60 -11.37 -0.77 1.46
N PRO A 61 -11.93 -1.83 0.83
CA PRO A 61 -11.59 -3.19 1.19
C PRO A 61 -10.07 -3.40 1.04
N CYS A 62 -9.43 -3.84 2.12
CA CYS A 62 -8.00 -4.08 2.14
C CYS A 62 -7.68 -5.54 2.40
N ALA A 63 -6.62 -6.04 1.76
CA ALA A 63 -6.02 -7.33 2.06
C ALA A 63 -4.53 -7.14 2.32
N VAL A 64 -4.00 -7.82 3.34
CA VAL A 64 -2.55 -7.97 3.51
C VAL A 64 -2.18 -9.36 3.01
N ILE A 65 -1.21 -9.41 2.10
CA ILE A 65 -0.69 -10.66 1.53
C ILE A 65 0.74 -10.80 2.03
N SER A 66 1.00 -11.88 2.76
CA SER A 66 2.31 -12.20 3.34
C SER A 66 2.57 -13.70 3.21
N GLY A 67 3.83 -14.12 3.26
CA GLY A 67 4.29 -15.49 2.97
C GLY A 67 4.83 -16.26 4.16
#